data_AF-V2X3E4-F1
#
_entry.id   AF-V2X3E4-F1
#
_cell.length_a   1.000
_cell.length_b   1.000
_cell.length_c   1.000
_cell.angle_alpha   90.00
_cell.angle_beta   90.00
_cell.angle_gamma   90.00
#
_symmetry.space_group_name_H-M   'P 1'
#
loop_
_entity.id
_entity.type
_entity.pdbx_description
1 polymer ?
#
loop_
_entity_poly.entity_id
_entity_poly.type
_entity_poly.pdbx_seq_one_letter_code
_entity_poly.pdbx_strand_id
1 'polypeptide(L)'
;MPFLEYFPEFLAKWKRESKEKHQIYSEKFLSLFLSVKETVLQKQEKGPSFVATLIENQEQHRLNDMASAWLAAMLYLAGYETTASALGWLTLAMIIFPEAQRKAQEELDTVVG
;
A
#
# COMPACT_ATOMS: atom_id res chain seq x y z
N MET A 1 -21.86 -8.76 -11.13
CA MET A 1 -22.84 -9.83 -11.42
C MET A 1 -23.18 -10.56 -10.11
N PRO A 2 -24.35 -10.30 -9.49
CA PRO A 2 -24.69 -10.80 -8.15
C PRO A 2 -24.76 -12.34 -8.04
N PHE A 3 -25.08 -13.04 -9.13
CA PHE A 3 -25.20 -14.51 -9.11
C PHE A 3 -23.90 -15.24 -8.76
N LEU A 4 -22.73 -14.62 -9.03
CA LEU A 4 -21.44 -15.22 -8.70
C LEU A 4 -21.23 -15.33 -7.19
N GLU A 5 -21.88 -14.48 -6.38
CA GLU A 5 -21.78 -14.50 -4.92
C GLU A 5 -22.45 -15.72 -4.28
N TYR A 6 -23.49 -16.26 -4.93
CA TYR A 6 -24.20 -17.46 -4.47
C TYR A 6 -23.60 -18.78 -4.97
N PHE A 7 -22.62 -18.72 -5.89
CA PHE A 7 -22.01 -19.93 -6.45
C PHE A 7 -21.29 -20.77 -5.38
N PRO A 8 -21.46 -22.11 -5.32
CA PRO A 8 -20.88 -22.92 -4.26
C PRO A 8 -19.35 -22.84 -4.20
N GLU A 9 -18.78 -22.66 -3.00
CA GLU A 9 -17.33 -22.51 -2.80
C GLU A 9 -16.51 -23.71 -3.32
N PHE A 10 -17.06 -24.93 -3.29
CA PHE A 10 -16.37 -26.13 -3.77
C PHE A 10 -16.23 -26.18 -5.30
N LEU A 11 -17.07 -25.46 -6.04
CA LEU A 11 -16.97 -25.31 -7.49
C LEU A 11 -16.26 -24.01 -7.90
N ALA A 12 -16.24 -23.02 -7.01
CA ALA A 12 -15.58 -21.73 -7.23
C ALA A 12 -14.14 -21.69 -6.69
N LYS A 13 -13.17 -22.11 -7.51
CA LYS A 13 -11.74 -21.99 -7.15
C LYS A 13 -11.36 -20.56 -6.76
N TRP A 14 -11.84 -19.56 -7.50
CA TRP A 14 -11.57 -18.13 -7.25
C TRP A 14 -12.05 -17.65 -5.88
N LYS A 15 -13.18 -18.17 -5.37
CA LYS A 15 -13.69 -17.81 -4.03
C LYS A 15 -12.78 -18.36 -2.94
N ARG A 16 -12.37 -19.62 -3.08
CA ARG A 16 -11.44 -20.24 -2.13
C ARG A 16 -10.11 -19.50 -2.10
N GLU A 17 -9.54 -19.24 -3.27
CA GLU A 17 -8.29 -18.48 -3.41
C GLU A 17 -8.43 -17.05 -2.85
N SER A 18 -9.54 -16.36 -3.10
CA SER A 18 -9.78 -15.02 -2.54
C SER A 18 -9.85 -15.03 -1.02
N LYS A 19 -10.51 -16.03 -0.43
CA LYS A 19 -10.64 -16.19 1.01
C LYS A 19 -9.30 -16.50 1.65
N GLU A 20 -8.54 -17.42 1.06
CA GLU A 20 -7.18 -17.77 1.48
C GLU A 20 -6.25 -16.56 1.40
N LYS A 21 -6.24 -15.85 0.26
CA LYS A 21 -5.46 -14.61 0.12
C LYS A 21 -5.86 -13.57 1.16
N HIS A 22 -7.16 -13.35 1.38
CA HIS A 22 -7.63 -12.40 2.38
C HIS A 22 -7.14 -12.77 3.79
N GLN A 23 -7.14 -14.05 4.15
CA GLN A 23 -6.59 -14.54 5.42
C GLN A 23 -5.09 -14.27 5.52
N ILE A 24 -4.31 -14.72 4.54
CA ILE A 24 -2.85 -14.54 4.50
C ILE A 24 -2.47 -13.06 4.58
N TYR A 25 -3.13 -12.19 3.81
CA TYR A 25 -2.86 -10.76 3.83
C TYR A 25 -3.29 -10.10 5.14
N SER A 26 -4.46 -10.46 5.67
CA SER A 26 -4.94 -9.93 6.96
C SER A 26 -3.98 -10.25 8.09
N GLU A 27 -3.53 -11.50 8.18
CA GLU A 27 -2.56 -11.95 9.19
C GLU A 27 -1.24 -11.20 9.07
N LYS A 28 -0.72 -11.06 7.85
CA LYS A 28 0.54 -10.36 7.59
C LYS A 28 0.44 -8.86 7.91
N PHE A 29 -0.62 -8.19 7.48
CA PHE A 29 -0.83 -6.78 7.75
C PHE A 29 -1.02 -6.51 9.24
N LEU A 30 -1.79 -7.36 9.92
CA LEU A 30 -1.97 -7.26 11.37
C LEU A 30 -0.64 -7.45 12.11
N SER A 31 0.14 -8.47 11.73
CA SER A 31 1.46 -8.72 12.33
C SER A 31 2.38 -7.49 12.22
N LEU A 32 2.50 -6.91 11.02
CA LEU A 32 3.29 -5.70 10.80
C LEU A 32 2.79 -4.51 11.62
N PHE A 33 1.47 -4.29 11.66
CA PHE A 33 0.87 -3.21 12.42
C PHE A 33 1.12 -3.37 13.92
N LEU A 34 0.96 -4.59 14.46
CA LEU A 34 1.19 -4.87 15.87
C LEU A 34 2.66 -4.68 16.27
N SER A 35 3.62 -5.04 15.41
CA SER A 35 5.04 -4.77 15.66
C SER A 35 5.32 -3.27 15.81
N VAL A 36 4.71 -2.43 14.96
CA VAL A 36 4.83 -0.97 15.09
C VAL A 36 4.10 -0.48 16.34
N LYS A 37 2.90 -1.00 16.62
CA LYS A 37 2.11 -0.66 17.82
C LYS A 37 2.90 -0.92 19.10
N GLU A 38 3.56 -2.06 19.20
CA GLU A 38 4.43 -2.38 20.33
C GLU A 38 5.59 -1.37 20.46
N THR A 39 6.24 -1.02 19.36
CA THR A 39 7.35 -0.05 19.33
C THR A 39 6.88 1.34 19.79
N VAL A 40 5.70 1.77 19.35
CA VAL A 40 5.07 3.05 19.75
C VAL A 40 4.73 3.05 21.23
N LEU A 41 4.09 1.98 21.74
CA LEU A 41 3.75 1.83 23.15
C LEU A 41 4.99 1.82 24.06
N GLN A 42 6.10 1.26 23.59
CA GLN A 42 7.39 1.26 24.28
C GLN A 42 8.15 2.61 24.17
N LYS A 43 7.61 3.60 23.44
CA LYS A 43 8.26 4.89 23.14
C LYS A 43 9.62 4.74 22.45
N GLN A 44 9.76 3.71 21.62
CA GLN A 44 10.99 3.40 20.84
C GLN A 44 10.88 3.79 19.37
N GLU A 45 9.83 4.54 19.03
CA GLU A 45 9.58 5.06 17.69
C GLU A 45 10.71 6.00 17.21
N LYS A 46 11.05 5.94 15.91
CA LYS A 46 12.11 6.76 15.28
C LYS A 46 11.63 8.12 14.76
N GLY A 47 10.37 8.48 14.99
CA GLY A 47 9.72 9.72 14.54
C GLY A 47 8.33 9.47 13.96
N PRO A 48 7.58 10.56 13.70
CA PRO A 48 6.17 10.49 13.34
C PRO A 48 5.96 9.68 12.07
N SER A 49 4.97 8.79 12.10
CA SER A 49 4.57 7.98 10.96
C SER A 49 3.06 7.86 10.90
N PHE A 50 2.52 7.59 9.71
CA PHE A 50 1.08 7.37 9.54
C PHE A 50 0.55 6.27 10.47
N VAL A 51 1.31 5.19 10.64
CA VAL A 51 0.93 4.08 11.53
C VAL A 51 0.92 4.53 13.00
N ALA A 52 1.92 5.31 13.44
CA ALA A 52 1.94 5.90 14.79
C ALA A 52 0.72 6.80 15.02
N THR A 53 0.39 7.67 14.06
CA THR A 53 -0.82 8.51 14.13
C THR A 53 -2.10 7.68 14.20
N LEU A 54 -2.19 6.57 13.45
CA LEU A 54 -3.34 5.66 13.53
C LEU A 54 -3.45 4.97 14.89
N ILE A 55 -2.33 4.61 15.51
CA ILE A 55 -2.30 4.00 16.85
C ILE A 55 -2.76 5.01 17.90
N GLU A 56 -2.23 6.24 17.85
CA GLU A 56 -2.56 7.32 18.79
C GLU A 56 -4.02 7.75 18.73
N ASN A 57 -4.64 7.72 17.54
CA ASN A 57 -6.01 8.20 17.30
C ASN A 57 -7.01 7.06 17.07
N GLN A 58 -6.65 5.82 17.40
CA GLN A 58 -7.42 4.63 17.08
C GLN A 58 -8.85 4.69 17.68
N GLU A 59 -8.96 5.09 18.95
CA GLU A 59 -10.25 5.20 19.66
C GLU A 59 -11.13 6.31 19.07
N GLN A 60 -10.54 7.46 18.74
CA GLN A 60 -11.24 8.58 18.12
C GLN A 60 -11.87 8.18 16.79
N HIS A 61 -11.17 7.38 16.00
CA HIS A 61 -11.65 6.89 14.70
C HIS A 61 -12.46 5.59 14.78
N ARG A 62 -12.64 5.01 15.98
CA ARG A 62 -13.34 3.73 16.22
C ARG A 62 -12.80 2.58 15.37
N LEU A 63 -11.49 2.58 15.13
CA LEU A 63 -10.81 1.52 14.38
C LEU A 63 -10.35 0.44 15.35
N ASN A 64 -10.47 -0.82 14.97
CA ASN A 64 -9.77 -1.91 15.65
C ASN A 64 -8.42 -2.18 14.97
N ASP A 65 -7.57 -3.02 15.57
CA ASP A 65 -6.23 -3.29 15.03
C ASP A 65 -6.26 -3.86 13.62
N MET A 66 -7.23 -4.71 13.30
CA MET A 66 -7.36 -5.27 11.95
C MET A 66 -7.73 -4.18 10.94
N ALA A 67 -8.66 -3.29 11.27
CA ALA A 67 -9.07 -2.19 10.40
C ALA A 67 -7.92 -1.19 10.21
N SER A 68 -7.21 -0.84 11.27
CA SER A 68 -6.02 0.03 11.21
C SER A 68 -4.90 -0.61 10.39
N ALA A 69 -4.67 -1.91 10.53
CA ALA A 69 -3.69 -2.65 9.74
C ALA A 69 -4.04 -2.65 8.24
N TRP A 70 -5.30 -2.92 7.89
CA TRP A 70 -5.75 -2.84 6.50
C TRP A 70 -5.64 -1.42 5.95
N LEU A 71 -6.00 -0.39 6.72
CA LEU A 71 -5.87 1.01 6.28
C LEU A 71 -4.42 1.39 5.99
N ALA A 72 -3.49 1.04 6.90
CA ALA A 72 -2.06 1.25 6.70
C ALA A 72 -1.53 0.51 5.46
N ALA A 73 -1.91 -0.76 5.29
CA ALA A 73 -1.51 -1.56 4.14
C ALA A 73 -2.04 -1.03 2.82
N MET A 74 -3.31 -0.60 2.76
CA MET A 74 -3.91 -0.02 1.56
C MET A 74 -3.23 1.29 1.17
N LEU A 75 -2.93 2.16 2.13
CA LEU A 75 -2.20 3.40 1.84
C LEU A 75 -0.81 3.12 1.25
N TYR A 76 -0.08 2.17 1.85
CA TYR A 76 1.23 1.76 1.35
C TYR A 76 1.15 1.17 -0.07
N LEU A 77 0.25 0.23 -0.31
CA LEU A 77 0.12 -0.44 -1.61
C LEU A 77 -0.31 0.54 -2.71
N ALA A 78 -1.29 1.40 -2.42
CA ALA A 78 -1.75 2.42 -3.36
C ALA A 78 -0.62 3.36 -3.79
N GLY A 79 0.21 3.81 -2.84
CA GLY A 79 1.35 4.68 -3.13
C GLY A 79 2.52 3.98 -3.80
N TYR A 80 2.78 2.72 -3.43
CA TYR A 80 3.92 1.95 -3.95
C TYR A 80 3.71 1.48 -5.38
N GLU A 81 2.66 0.70 -5.63
CA GLU A 81 2.49 -0.02 -6.91
C GLU A 81 2.28 0.94 -8.09
N THR A 82 1.45 1.97 -7.90
CA THR A 82 1.14 2.94 -8.95
C THR A 82 2.35 3.80 -9.29
N THR A 83 3.05 4.34 -8.28
CA THR A 83 4.24 5.18 -8.48
C THR A 83 5.38 4.38 -9.10
N ALA A 84 5.65 3.17 -8.61
CA ALA A 84 6.69 2.32 -9.18
C ALA A 84 6.41 1.98 -10.64
N SER A 85 5.15 1.65 -10.97
CA SER A 85 4.73 1.39 -12.35
C SER A 85 4.88 2.63 -13.23
N ALA A 86 4.45 3.80 -12.75
CA ALA A 86 4.57 5.06 -13.48
C ALA A 86 6.04 5.42 -13.76
N LEU A 87 6.93 5.27 -12.77
CA LEU A 87 8.37 5.49 -12.93
C LEU A 87 9.01 4.49 -13.91
N GLY A 88 8.56 3.23 -13.88
CA GLY A 88 8.99 2.22 -14.83
C GLY A 88 8.63 2.59 -16.28
N TRP A 89 7.38 3.00 -16.50
CA TRP A 89 6.93 3.49 -17.81
C TRP A 89 7.61 4.78 -18.25
N LEU A 90 7.83 5.71 -17.32
CA LEU A 90 8.58 6.94 -17.58
C LEU A 90 9.99 6.62 -18.04
N THR A 91 10.69 5.72 -17.33
CA THR A 91 12.05 5.29 -17.71
C THR A 91 12.08 4.70 -19.11
N LEU A 92 11.12 3.83 -19.43
CA LEU A 92 11.01 3.25 -20.78
C LEU A 92 10.73 4.33 -21.84
N ALA A 93 9.84 5.29 -21.56
CA ALA A 93 9.54 6.39 -22.46
C ALA A 93 10.78 7.26 -22.73
N MET A 94 11.60 7.53 -21.71
CA MET A 94 12.84 8.31 -21.85
C MET A 94 13.87 7.60 -22.75
N ILE A 95 13.90 6.26 -22.75
CA ILE A 95 14.76 5.47 -23.64
C ILE A 95 14.27 5.52 -25.10
N ILE A 96 12.96 5.41 -25.31
CA ILE A 96 12.36 5.34 -26.66
C ILE A 96 12.26 6.73 -27.31
N PHE A 97 12.13 7.80 -26.52
CA PHE A 97 11.95 9.17 -26.99
C PHE A 97 13.08 10.09 -26.48
N PRO A 98 14.30 9.98 -27.03
CA PRO A 98 15.47 10.72 -26.54
C PRO A 98 15.32 12.24 -26.64
N GLU A 99 14.54 12.74 -27.61
CA GLU A 99 14.23 14.16 -27.74
C GLU A 99 13.40 14.70 -26.57
N ALA A 100 12.43 13.90 -26.09
CA ALA A 100 11.66 14.26 -24.90
C ALA A 100 12.52 14.15 -23.63
N GLN A 101 13.39 13.13 -23.56
CA GLN A 101 14.34 12.96 -22.46
C GLN A 101 15.29 14.16 -22.33
N ARG A 102 15.87 14.62 -23.44
CA ARG A 102 16.76 15.78 -23.46
C ARG A 102 16.07 17.04 -22.95
N LYS A 103 14.84 17.30 -23.41
CA LYS A 103 14.07 18.47 -22.95
C LYS A 103 13.76 18.41 -21.46
N ALA A 104 13.39 17.23 -20.94
CA ALA A 104 13.15 17.06 -19.52
C ALA A 104 14.43 17.28 -18.70
N GLN A 105 15.60 16.85 -19.21
CA GLN A 105 16.88 17.15 -18.58
C GLN A 105 17.21 18.65 -18.62
N GLU A 106 17.05 19.31 -19.78
CA GLU A 106 17.26 20.75 -19.92
C GLU A 106 16.39 21.56 -18.94
N GLU A 107 15.14 21.13 -18.72
CA GLU A 107 14.24 21.73 -17.73
C GLU A 107 14.77 21.55 -16.30
N LEU A 108 15.19 20.34 -15.93
CA LEU A 108 15.78 20.07 -14.61
C LEU A 108 17.04 20.92 -14.39
N ASP A 109 17.97 20.92 -15.36
CA ASP A 109 19.21 21.70 -15.31
C ASP A 109 18.93 23.20 -15.14
N THR A 110 17.83 23.70 -15.75
CA THR A 110 17.44 25.11 -15.67
C THR A 110 16.83 25.48 -14.32
N VAL A 111 16.01 24.59 -13.72
CA VAL A 111 15.23 24.91 -12.52
C VAL A 111 15.95 24.54 -11.23
N VAL A 112 16.60 23.37 -11.20
CA VAL A 112 17.20 22.81 -9.98
C VAL A 112 18.71 22.63 -10.05
N GLY A 113 19.33 22.83 -11.22
CA GLY A 113 20.79 22.76 -11.42
C GLY A 113 21.29 21.32 -11.59
#